data_AF-A0A150LE80-F1
#
_entry.id   AF-A0A150LE80-F1
#
_cell.length_a   1.000
_cell.length_b   1.000
_cell.length_c   1.000
_cell.angle_alpha   90.00
_cell.angle_beta   90.00
_cell.angle_gamma   90.00
#
_symmetry.space_group_name_H-M   'P 1'
#
loop_
_entity.id
_entity.type
_entity.pdbx_description
1 polymer ?
#
loop_
_entity_poly.entity_id
_entity_poly.type
_entity_poly.pdbx_seq_one_letter_code
_entity_poly.pdbx_strand_id
1 'polypeptide(L)'
;MVKKAVNYLLNTFNKEKMRWQIVPKEVETAPRASWWNYSENWEWGNPSAEIIGLLHHYKGLVPAEFLDDVTKYAVNYVNNLNKYEHHELLCFLKLSEKLPDKEYNLISNKLREMVKACVTDDPEKWDSYCLLPIQVVNSPSSEYYDLFADIIPINLNYLVTKQTKDGYWEPTWSWGQFEEEWETAKEEWRGWLTLEYLRILRSFDYIEN
;
A
#
# COMPACT_ATOMS: atom_id res chain seq x y z
N MET A 1 -17.70 -15.04 6.21
CA MET A 1 -16.61 -14.85 5.24
C MET A 1 -15.28 -14.57 5.94
N VAL A 2 -15.18 -13.51 6.76
CA VAL A 2 -13.95 -13.10 7.47
C VAL A 2 -13.27 -14.23 8.27
N LYS A 3 -14.00 -15.00 9.09
CA LYS A 3 -13.42 -16.12 9.85
C LYS A 3 -12.69 -17.15 8.97
N LYS A 4 -13.18 -17.40 7.75
CA LYS A 4 -12.51 -18.30 6.80
C LYS A 4 -11.21 -17.68 6.25
N ALA A 5 -11.21 -16.37 5.99
CA ALA A 5 -10.01 -15.66 5.56
C ALA A 5 -8.93 -15.63 6.64
N VAL A 6 -9.30 -15.34 7.90
CA VAL A 6 -8.38 -15.41 9.04
C VAL A 6 -7.79 -16.82 9.18
N ASN A 7 -8.64 -17.86 9.14
CA ASN A 7 -8.15 -19.24 9.19
C ASN A 7 -7.22 -19.59 8.03
N TYR A 8 -7.51 -19.09 6.83
CA TYR A 8 -6.62 -19.27 5.68
C TYR A 8 -5.24 -18.66 5.94
N LEU A 9 -5.19 -17.39 6.37
CA LEU A 9 -3.94 -16.69 6.69
C LEU A 9 -3.14 -17.40 7.79
N LEU A 10 -3.80 -17.90 8.83
CA LEU A 10 -3.14 -18.67 9.89
C LEU A 10 -2.54 -19.98 9.36
N ASN A 11 -3.23 -20.65 8.43
CA ASN A 11 -2.80 -21.93 7.86
C ASN A 11 -1.72 -21.77 6.77
N THR A 12 -1.67 -20.62 6.09
CA THR A 12 -0.69 -20.36 5.02
C THR A 12 0.52 -19.55 5.47
N PHE A 13 0.59 -19.17 6.75
CA PHE A 13 1.75 -18.48 7.30
C PHE A 13 3.01 -19.34 7.25
N ASN A 14 4.07 -18.83 6.64
CA ASN A 14 5.37 -19.49 6.63
C ASN A 14 6.13 -19.13 7.91
N LYS A 15 6.16 -20.08 8.87
CA LYS A 15 6.82 -19.90 10.17
C LYS A 15 8.33 -19.71 10.08
N GLU A 16 9.00 -20.37 9.12
CA GLU A 16 10.46 -20.28 8.97
C GLU A 16 10.89 -18.89 8.47
N LYS A 17 10.13 -18.33 7.53
CA LYS A 17 10.39 -17.01 6.94
C LYS A 17 9.60 -15.87 7.63
N MET A 18 8.81 -16.19 8.65
CA MET A 18 7.92 -15.27 9.38
C MET A 18 7.04 -14.39 8.47
N ARG A 19 6.50 -14.93 7.39
CA ARG A 19 5.80 -14.13 6.35
C ARG A 19 4.68 -14.88 5.65
N TRP A 20 3.87 -14.13 4.90
CA TRP A 20 3.00 -14.67 3.86
C TRP A 20 3.66 -14.50 2.48
N GLN A 21 3.35 -15.39 1.54
CA GLN A 21 3.77 -15.22 0.15
C GLN A 21 2.91 -14.11 -0.50
N ILE A 22 3.53 -13.24 -1.32
CA ILE A 22 2.77 -12.26 -2.12
C ILE A 22 1.86 -12.98 -3.13
N VAL A 23 2.40 -14.01 -3.80
CA VAL A 23 1.70 -14.90 -4.72
C VAL A 23 2.24 -16.33 -4.61
N PRO A 24 1.38 -17.35 -4.78
CA PRO A 24 1.79 -18.74 -4.82
C PRO A 24 2.33 -19.11 -6.22
N LYS A 25 2.94 -20.29 -6.38
CA LYS A 25 3.53 -20.72 -7.68
C LYS A 25 2.50 -20.82 -8.79
N GLU A 26 1.25 -21.13 -8.45
CA GLU A 26 0.13 -21.29 -9.35
C GLU A 26 -0.20 -20.00 -10.11
N VAL A 27 0.26 -18.83 -9.63
CA VAL A 27 0.16 -17.55 -10.36
C VAL A 27 0.77 -17.64 -11.77
N GLU A 28 1.75 -18.51 -11.96
CA GLU A 28 2.42 -18.74 -13.24
C GLU A 28 1.47 -19.24 -14.34
N THR A 29 0.31 -19.79 -13.96
CA THR A 29 -0.68 -20.37 -14.87
C THR A 29 -1.71 -19.38 -15.40
N ALA A 30 -1.64 -18.12 -15.00
CA ALA A 30 -2.59 -17.07 -15.39
C ALA A 30 -1.90 -15.77 -15.87
N PRO A 31 -2.56 -15.00 -16.76
CA PRO A 31 -2.13 -13.66 -17.15
C PRO A 31 -2.00 -12.72 -15.94
N ARG A 32 -0.94 -11.90 -15.92
CA ARG A 32 -0.58 -11.06 -14.75
C ARG A 32 0.46 -10.00 -15.10
N ALA A 33 0.62 -9.01 -14.23
CA ALA A 33 1.76 -8.08 -14.31
C ALA A 33 3.11 -8.77 -14.05
N SER A 34 4.18 -8.23 -14.64
CA SER A 34 5.55 -8.76 -14.47
C SER A 34 6.03 -8.81 -13.02
N TRP A 35 5.61 -7.87 -12.17
CA TRP A 35 5.92 -7.87 -10.73
C TRP A 35 5.17 -8.93 -9.91
N TRP A 36 4.20 -9.62 -10.53
CA TRP A 36 3.49 -10.77 -9.94
C TRP A 36 4.01 -12.12 -10.45
N ASN A 37 5.12 -12.14 -11.20
CA ASN A 37 5.84 -13.38 -11.49
C ASN A 37 6.32 -14.01 -10.18
N TYR A 38 6.20 -15.33 -10.06
CA TYR A 38 6.58 -16.04 -8.85
C TYR A 38 8.06 -15.83 -8.56
N SER A 39 8.35 -15.41 -7.33
CA SER A 39 9.70 -15.23 -6.82
C SER A 39 9.70 -15.54 -5.32
N GLU A 40 10.85 -15.97 -4.82
CA GLU A 40 11.07 -16.09 -3.38
C GLU A 40 11.78 -14.88 -2.77
N ASN A 41 12.29 -14.01 -3.64
CA ASN A 41 13.07 -12.83 -3.27
C ASN A 41 12.22 -11.57 -3.37
N TRP A 42 11.41 -11.34 -2.33
CA TRP A 42 10.64 -10.12 -2.12
C TRP A 42 10.94 -9.54 -0.76
N GLU A 43 10.76 -8.23 -0.67
CA GLU A 43 10.64 -7.46 0.56
C GLU A 43 9.62 -8.14 1.49
N TRP A 44 9.87 -8.08 2.80
CA TRP A 44 9.10 -8.88 3.75
C TRP A 44 7.71 -8.26 4.01
N GLY A 45 7.65 -6.93 4.11
CA GLY A 45 6.49 -6.19 4.57
C GLY A 45 5.34 -6.15 3.57
N ASN A 46 5.60 -6.34 2.26
CA ASN A 46 4.55 -6.55 1.28
C ASN A 46 4.34 -8.06 1.00
N PRO A 47 3.24 -8.70 1.46
CA PRO A 47 2.03 -8.10 2.05
C PRO A 47 1.97 -8.26 3.58
N SER A 48 3.01 -8.81 4.21
CA SER A 48 2.94 -9.29 5.60
C SER A 48 2.57 -8.20 6.61
N ALA A 49 3.07 -6.98 6.44
CA ALA A 49 2.77 -5.88 7.36
C ALA A 49 1.27 -5.54 7.34
N GLU A 50 0.68 -5.40 6.16
CA GLU A 50 -0.75 -5.10 6.03
C GLU A 50 -1.62 -6.24 6.54
N ILE A 51 -1.24 -7.50 6.25
CA ILE A 51 -1.92 -8.68 6.79
C ILE A 51 -1.94 -8.64 8.32
N ILE A 52 -0.82 -8.30 8.97
CA ILE A 52 -0.76 -8.18 10.43
C ILE A 52 -1.71 -7.07 10.93
N GLY A 53 -1.81 -5.95 10.21
CA GLY A 53 -2.77 -4.89 10.53
C GLY A 53 -4.22 -5.40 10.49
N LEU A 54 -4.57 -6.17 9.47
CA LEU A 54 -5.89 -6.82 9.37
C LEU A 54 -6.12 -7.83 10.51
N LEU A 55 -5.09 -8.58 10.91
CA LEU A 55 -5.18 -9.53 12.03
C LEU A 55 -5.38 -8.80 13.38
N HIS A 56 -4.77 -7.63 13.58
CA HIS A 56 -5.08 -6.76 14.73
C HIS A 56 -6.54 -6.31 14.74
N HIS A 57 -7.04 -5.88 13.59
CA HIS A 57 -8.46 -5.48 13.46
C HIS A 57 -9.40 -6.64 13.83
N TYR A 58 -9.05 -7.87 13.46
CA TYR A 58 -9.81 -9.09 13.76
C TYR A 58 -9.24 -9.92 14.91
N LYS A 59 -8.53 -9.31 15.88
CA LYS A 59 -7.79 -10.02 16.94
C LYS A 59 -8.59 -11.05 17.73
N GLY A 60 -9.91 -10.87 17.86
CA GLY A 60 -10.80 -11.85 18.50
C GLY A 60 -10.91 -13.21 17.78
N LEU A 61 -10.43 -13.30 16.54
CA LEU A 61 -10.37 -14.53 15.74
C LEU A 61 -8.96 -15.11 15.65
N VAL A 62 -7.96 -14.48 16.28
CA VAL A 62 -6.54 -14.79 16.12
C VAL A 62 -5.98 -15.24 17.47
N PRO A 63 -5.18 -16.33 17.53
CA PRO A 63 -4.47 -16.67 18.75
C PRO A 63 -3.57 -15.51 19.22
N ALA A 64 -3.71 -15.11 20.47
CA ALA A 64 -3.03 -13.91 20.98
C ALA A 64 -1.50 -14.01 20.90
N GLU A 65 -0.93 -15.18 21.20
CA GLU A 65 0.52 -15.44 21.10
C GLU A 65 1.02 -15.29 19.66
N PHE A 66 0.29 -15.84 18.68
CA PHE A 66 0.63 -15.69 17.27
C PHE A 66 0.63 -14.22 16.85
N LEU A 67 -0.40 -13.46 17.24
CA LEU A 67 -0.51 -12.05 16.90
C LEU A 67 0.63 -11.23 17.53
N ASP A 68 1.00 -11.52 18.76
CA ASP A 68 2.12 -10.88 19.46
C ASP A 68 3.46 -11.17 18.76
N ASP A 69 3.71 -12.42 18.36
CA ASP A 69 4.94 -12.83 17.68
C ASP A 69 5.12 -12.13 16.33
N VAL A 70 4.10 -12.14 15.47
CA VAL A 70 4.18 -11.49 14.15
C VAL A 70 4.28 -9.98 14.28
N THR A 71 3.65 -9.38 15.29
CA THR A 71 3.74 -7.94 15.57
C THR A 71 5.14 -7.54 16.01
N LYS A 72 5.73 -8.28 16.95
CA LYS A 72 7.12 -8.07 17.38
C LYS A 72 8.09 -8.20 16.21
N TYR A 73 7.88 -9.19 15.35
CA TYR A 73 8.68 -9.35 14.13
C TYR A 73 8.55 -8.12 13.22
N ALA A 74 7.34 -7.65 12.94
CA ALA A 74 7.09 -6.47 12.11
C ALA A 74 7.78 -5.21 12.65
N VAL A 75 7.65 -4.95 13.96
CA VAL A 75 8.27 -3.81 14.65
C VAL A 75 9.79 -3.89 14.58
N ASN A 76 10.37 -5.09 14.79
CA ASN A 76 11.81 -5.27 14.67
C ASN A 76 12.28 -5.10 13.22
N TYR A 77 11.56 -5.68 12.26
CA TYR A 77 11.90 -5.63 10.84
C TYR A 77 11.97 -4.18 10.35
N VAL A 78 10.89 -3.40 10.53
CA VAL A 78 10.82 -2.03 10.00
C VAL A 78 11.90 -1.13 10.58
N ASN A 79 12.19 -1.27 11.88
CA ASN A 79 13.23 -0.48 12.55
C ASN A 79 14.65 -0.82 12.11
N ASN A 80 14.88 -2.00 11.52
CA ASN A 80 16.18 -2.42 11.00
C ASN A 80 16.30 -2.32 9.47
N LEU A 81 15.31 -1.73 8.78
CA LEU A 81 15.40 -1.46 7.35
C LEU A 81 16.49 -0.42 7.04
N ASN A 82 17.32 -0.74 6.04
CA ASN A 82 18.38 0.14 5.52
C ASN A 82 18.09 0.68 4.12
N LYS A 83 17.06 0.16 3.46
CA LYS A 83 16.55 0.62 2.16
C LYS A 83 15.03 0.61 2.25
N TYR A 84 14.41 1.62 1.65
CA TYR A 84 12.97 1.73 1.62
C TYR A 84 12.43 1.49 0.22
N GLU A 85 11.28 0.85 0.18
CA GLU A 85 10.51 0.52 -1.01
C GLU A 85 9.07 0.95 -0.73
N HIS A 86 8.42 1.61 -1.71
CA HIS A 86 7.18 2.33 -1.44
C HIS A 86 5.97 1.41 -1.27
N HIS A 87 5.93 0.22 -1.87
CA HIS A 87 4.85 -0.74 -1.60
C HIS A 87 4.97 -1.32 -0.20
N GLU A 88 6.18 -1.61 0.26
CA GLU A 88 6.43 -2.03 1.64
C GLU A 88 6.01 -0.93 2.64
N LEU A 89 6.35 0.34 2.35
CA LEU A 89 5.85 1.48 3.12
C LEU A 89 4.32 1.49 3.21
N LEU A 90 3.61 1.38 2.08
CA LEU A 90 2.14 1.40 2.07
C LEU A 90 1.55 0.30 2.97
N CYS A 91 2.12 -0.91 2.94
CA CYS A 91 1.69 -1.99 3.83
C CYS A 91 1.96 -1.67 5.32
N PHE A 92 3.09 -1.03 5.63
CA PHE A 92 3.39 -0.59 7.00
C PHE A 92 2.50 0.56 7.48
N LEU A 93 2.10 1.47 6.59
CA LEU A 93 1.11 2.50 6.93
C LEU A 93 -0.22 1.83 7.31
N LYS A 94 -0.67 0.82 6.55
CA LYS A 94 -1.89 0.05 6.87
C LYS A 94 -1.78 -0.73 8.17
N LEU A 95 -0.61 -1.30 8.47
CA LEU A 95 -0.33 -1.89 9.78
C LEU A 95 -0.50 -0.86 10.91
N SER A 96 0.14 0.30 10.75
CA SER A 96 0.21 1.34 11.77
C SER A 96 -1.16 1.83 12.21
N GLU A 97 -2.11 1.95 11.27
CA GLU A 97 -3.50 2.34 11.54
C GLU A 97 -4.26 1.39 12.47
N LYS A 98 -3.76 0.16 12.68
CA LYS A 98 -4.43 -0.91 13.44
C LYS A 98 -3.64 -1.37 14.66
N LEU A 99 -2.41 -0.88 14.83
CA LEU A 99 -1.58 -1.23 15.98
C LEU A 99 -2.11 -0.57 17.26
N PRO A 100 -1.90 -1.21 18.43
CA PRO A 100 -2.01 -0.50 19.70
C PRO A 100 -0.95 0.61 19.81
N ASP A 101 -1.27 1.67 20.55
CA ASP A 101 -0.38 2.85 20.73
C ASP A 101 1.05 2.48 21.13
N LYS A 102 1.20 1.47 22.00
CA LYS A 102 2.51 1.00 22.46
C LYS A 102 3.38 0.55 21.30
N GLU A 103 2.88 -0.31 20.42
CA GLU A 103 3.63 -0.82 19.27
C GLU A 103 3.75 0.23 18.15
N TYR A 104 2.73 1.06 17.94
CA TYR A 104 2.81 2.19 16.99
C TYR A 104 3.94 3.17 17.37
N ASN A 105 4.06 3.53 18.65
CA ASN A 105 5.11 4.43 19.14
C ASN A 105 6.53 3.88 18.91
N LEU A 106 6.69 2.56 18.76
CA LEU A 106 7.98 1.94 18.45
C LEU A 106 8.39 2.09 16.98
N ILE A 107 7.45 2.40 16.08
CA ILE A 107 7.71 2.47 14.63
C ILE A 107 7.45 3.84 14.03
N SER A 108 6.70 4.73 14.69
CA SER A 108 6.23 6.00 14.14
C SER A 108 7.36 6.89 13.57
N ASN A 109 8.48 7.02 14.28
CA ASN A 109 9.65 7.76 13.80
C ASN A 109 10.24 7.15 12.51
N LYS A 110 10.33 5.81 12.46
CA LYS A 110 10.84 5.08 11.29
C LYS A 110 9.89 5.21 10.11
N LEU A 111 8.57 5.13 10.34
CA LEU A 111 7.57 5.35 9.29
C LEU A 111 7.65 6.77 8.73
N ARG A 112 7.78 7.78 9.59
CA ARG A 112 7.97 9.17 9.17
C ARG A 112 9.22 9.34 8.31
N GLU A 113 10.31 8.65 8.63
CA GLU A 113 11.53 8.60 7.81
C GLU A 113 11.28 7.95 6.45
N MET A 114 10.64 6.77 6.43
CA MET A 114 10.28 6.05 5.21
C MET A 114 9.37 6.89 4.31
N VAL A 115 8.35 7.53 4.87
CA VAL A 115 7.44 8.41 4.14
C VAL A 115 8.21 9.53 3.44
N LYS A 116 9.09 10.23 4.15
CA LYS A 116 9.91 11.30 3.57
C LYS A 116 10.82 10.81 2.44
N ALA A 117 11.30 9.58 2.52
CA ALA A 117 12.24 9.02 1.56
C ALA A 117 11.57 8.36 0.33
N CYS A 118 10.37 7.79 0.49
CA CYS A 118 9.66 7.07 -0.57
C CYS A 118 8.71 7.94 -1.40
N VAL A 119 8.16 9.01 -0.82
CA VAL A 119 7.25 9.91 -1.54
C VAL A 119 8.05 10.76 -2.52
N THR A 120 7.60 10.80 -3.77
CA THR A 120 8.18 11.66 -4.80
C THR A 120 7.55 13.04 -4.74
N ASP A 121 8.24 14.01 -4.17
CA ASP A 121 7.80 15.42 -4.05
C ASP A 121 8.18 16.30 -5.26
N ASP A 122 8.82 15.71 -6.28
CA ASP A 122 9.23 16.37 -7.52
C ASP A 122 8.14 16.21 -8.62
N PRO A 123 7.44 17.29 -9.02
CA PRO A 123 6.39 17.23 -10.03
C PRO A 123 6.84 16.71 -11.39
N GLU A 124 8.12 16.88 -11.77
CA GLU A 124 8.63 16.41 -13.06
C GLU A 124 8.67 14.88 -13.16
N LYS A 125 8.61 14.19 -12.02
CA LYS A 125 8.68 12.74 -11.94
C LYS A 125 7.31 12.06 -11.81
N TRP A 126 6.22 12.80 -11.62
CA TRP A 126 4.91 12.20 -11.35
C TRP A 126 4.31 11.41 -12.50
N ASP A 127 4.75 11.64 -13.73
CA ASP A 127 4.38 10.83 -14.90
C ASP A 127 5.12 9.49 -14.98
N SER A 128 6.07 9.25 -14.07
CA SER A 128 6.76 7.97 -13.93
C SER A 128 6.12 7.10 -12.84
N TYR A 129 6.52 5.84 -12.78
CA TYR A 129 6.09 4.93 -11.72
C TYR A 129 6.70 5.32 -10.37
N CYS A 130 5.92 6.00 -9.54
CA CYS A 130 6.34 6.51 -8.24
C CYS A 130 5.18 6.61 -7.25
N LEU A 131 5.51 6.89 -5.97
CA LEU A 131 4.54 7.15 -4.92
C LEU A 131 4.26 8.65 -4.82
N LEU A 132 3.04 9.07 -5.16
CA LEU A 132 2.61 10.46 -5.08
C LEU A 132 2.33 10.90 -3.64
N PRO A 133 2.53 12.20 -3.30
CA PRO A 133 2.19 12.76 -1.99
C PRO A 133 0.77 12.42 -1.53
N ILE A 134 -0.23 12.57 -2.41
CA ILE A 134 -1.63 12.30 -2.09
C ILE A 134 -1.96 10.83 -1.76
N GLN A 135 -1.09 9.89 -2.13
CA GLN A 135 -1.27 8.47 -1.79
C GLN A 135 -0.92 8.16 -0.33
N VAL A 136 -0.15 9.06 0.33
CA VAL A 136 0.16 8.99 1.77
C VAL A 136 -0.65 10.04 2.55
N VAL A 137 -0.83 11.21 1.98
CA VAL A 137 -1.57 12.35 2.55
C VAL A 137 -2.86 12.53 1.78
N ASN A 138 -3.86 11.72 2.13
CA ASN A 138 -5.14 11.67 1.45
C ASN A 138 -6.20 12.61 2.03
N SER A 139 -5.86 13.44 3.02
CA SER A 139 -6.72 14.52 3.56
C SER A 139 -5.89 15.53 4.37
N PRO A 140 -6.44 16.72 4.70
CA PRO A 140 -5.78 17.66 5.61
C PRO A 140 -5.53 17.12 7.03
N SER A 141 -6.22 16.05 7.43
CA SER A 141 -6.06 15.42 8.75
C SER A 141 -5.08 14.24 8.75
N SER A 142 -4.48 13.90 7.61
CA SER A 142 -3.48 12.84 7.53
C SER A 142 -2.26 13.15 8.41
N GLU A 143 -1.75 12.13 9.11
CA GLU A 143 -0.62 12.25 10.05
C GLU A 143 0.64 12.91 9.46
N TYR A 144 0.89 12.67 8.17
CA TYR A 144 2.08 13.14 7.46
C TYR A 144 1.83 14.42 6.67
N TYR A 145 0.69 15.10 6.85
CA TYR A 145 0.35 16.30 6.09
C TYR A 145 1.42 17.39 6.23
N ASP A 146 1.99 17.56 7.44
CA ASP A 146 3.02 18.56 7.71
C ASP A 146 4.30 18.38 6.89
N LEU A 147 4.62 17.15 6.47
CA LEU A 147 5.79 16.87 5.63
C LEU A 147 5.64 17.38 4.20
N PHE A 148 4.40 17.50 3.72
CA PHE A 148 4.09 17.72 2.31
C PHE A 148 3.13 18.90 2.10
N ALA A 149 2.86 19.70 3.12
CA ALA A 149 1.86 20.77 3.07
C ALA A 149 2.04 21.71 1.87
N ASP A 150 3.29 22.01 1.50
CA ASP A 150 3.61 22.89 0.36
C ASP A 150 3.42 22.21 -1.01
N ILE A 151 3.62 20.89 -1.11
CA ILE A 151 3.54 20.16 -2.38
C ILE A 151 2.14 19.60 -2.66
N ILE A 152 1.30 19.41 -1.63
CA ILE A 152 -0.04 18.84 -1.77
C ILE A 152 -0.94 19.64 -2.72
N PRO A 153 -1.05 20.98 -2.65
CA PRO A 153 -1.84 21.75 -3.61
C PRO A 153 -1.36 21.56 -5.06
N ILE A 154 -0.05 21.42 -5.26
CA ILE A 154 0.56 21.18 -6.57
C ILE A 154 0.21 19.76 -7.06
N ASN A 155 0.25 18.76 -6.19
CA ASN A 155 -0.08 17.37 -6.52
C ASN A 155 -1.58 17.17 -6.80
N LEU A 156 -2.46 17.89 -6.07
CA LEU A 156 -3.90 17.92 -6.35
C LEU A 156 -4.22 18.57 -7.70
N ASN A 157 -3.57 19.70 -8.03
CA ASN A 157 -3.71 20.32 -9.34
C ASN A 157 -3.20 19.40 -10.46
N TYR A 158 -2.07 18.72 -10.26
CA TYR A 158 -1.59 17.69 -11.18
C TYR A 158 -2.68 16.64 -11.42
N LEU A 159 -3.31 16.12 -10.35
CA LEU A 159 -4.39 15.14 -10.45
C LEU A 159 -5.55 15.67 -11.32
N VAL A 160 -6.04 16.88 -11.06
CA VAL A 160 -7.12 17.50 -11.85
C VAL A 160 -6.72 17.63 -13.33
N THR A 161 -5.49 18.04 -13.62
CA THR A 161 -5.01 18.17 -15.01
C THR A 161 -4.85 16.84 -15.74
N LYS A 162 -4.68 15.73 -15.00
CA LYS A 162 -4.52 14.38 -15.55
C LYS A 162 -5.84 13.65 -15.76
N GLN A 163 -6.97 14.20 -15.32
CA GLN A 163 -8.27 13.64 -15.62
C GLN A 163 -8.51 13.68 -17.14
N THR A 164 -8.93 12.55 -17.72
CA THR A 164 -9.27 12.50 -19.13
C THR A 164 -10.59 13.23 -19.41
N LYS A 165 -10.89 13.49 -20.69
CA LYS A 165 -12.17 14.10 -21.10
C LYS A 165 -13.39 13.26 -20.71
N ASP A 166 -13.21 11.96 -20.55
CA ASP A 166 -14.25 11.01 -20.15
C ASP A 166 -14.33 10.86 -18.61
N GLY A 167 -13.52 11.62 -17.85
CA GLY A 167 -13.62 11.73 -16.40
C GLY A 167 -12.83 10.70 -15.59
N TYR A 168 -12.09 9.79 -16.25
CA TYR A 168 -11.24 8.79 -15.58
C TYR A 168 -9.76 9.18 -15.57
N TRP A 169 -8.96 8.45 -14.79
CA TRP A 169 -7.49 8.54 -14.82
C TRP A 169 -6.86 7.27 -15.36
N GLU A 170 -5.78 7.44 -16.13
CA GLU A 170 -4.98 6.32 -16.63
C GLU A 170 -3.97 5.85 -15.58
N PRO A 171 -3.66 4.54 -15.49
CA PRO A 171 -2.52 4.07 -14.72
C PRO A 171 -1.21 4.57 -15.35
N THR A 172 -0.22 4.90 -14.52
CA THR A 172 1.15 5.26 -14.96
C THR A 172 2.02 4.02 -15.22
N TRP A 173 1.41 2.84 -15.20
CA TRP A 173 2.05 1.54 -15.39
C TRP A 173 1.28 0.67 -16.37
N SER A 174 1.96 -0.34 -16.90
CA SER A 174 1.36 -1.45 -17.64
C SER A 174 1.96 -2.77 -17.15
N TRP A 175 1.33 -3.89 -17.45
CA TRP A 175 1.82 -5.20 -17.00
C TRP A 175 3.18 -5.59 -17.60
N GLY A 176 3.52 -5.07 -18.78
CA GLY A 176 4.74 -5.40 -19.50
C GLY A 176 4.78 -6.83 -20.05
N GLN A 177 3.65 -7.52 -20.03
CA GLN A 177 3.39 -8.87 -20.56
C GLN A 177 1.87 -9.09 -20.59
N PHE A 178 1.39 -10.06 -21.38
CA PHE A 178 -0.03 -10.38 -21.55
C PHE A 178 -0.85 -9.15 -22.00
N GLU A 179 -0.45 -8.57 -23.14
CA GLU A 179 -0.95 -7.28 -23.62
C GLU A 179 -2.45 -7.29 -23.89
N GLU A 180 -3.00 -8.41 -24.38
CA GLU A 180 -4.44 -8.54 -24.64
C GLU A 180 -5.25 -8.52 -23.34
N GLU A 181 -4.81 -9.28 -22.32
CA GLU A 181 -5.48 -9.33 -21.02
C GLU A 181 -5.25 -8.05 -20.21
N TRP A 182 -4.10 -7.39 -20.41
CA TRP A 182 -3.81 -6.10 -19.80
C TRP A 182 -4.84 -5.05 -20.22
N GLU A 183 -5.31 -5.01 -21.47
CA GLU A 183 -6.32 -4.02 -21.88
C GLU A 183 -7.62 -4.15 -21.08
N THR A 184 -8.02 -5.38 -20.73
CA THR A 184 -9.18 -5.61 -19.83
C THR A 184 -8.88 -5.15 -18.41
N ALA A 185 -7.73 -5.57 -17.85
CA ALA A 185 -7.34 -5.17 -16.49
C ALA A 185 -7.16 -3.65 -16.36
N LYS A 186 -6.71 -2.98 -17.42
CA LYS A 186 -6.54 -1.53 -17.47
C LYS A 186 -7.87 -0.80 -17.28
N GLU A 187 -8.96 -1.30 -17.84
CA GLU A 187 -10.30 -0.74 -17.61
C GLU A 187 -10.73 -0.85 -16.15
N GLU A 188 -10.46 -1.98 -15.50
CA GLU A 188 -10.72 -2.16 -14.06
C GLU A 188 -9.87 -1.21 -13.22
N TRP A 189 -8.59 -1.05 -13.55
CA TRP A 189 -7.68 -0.11 -12.89
C TRP A 189 -8.14 1.34 -13.06
N ARG A 190 -8.64 1.75 -14.24
CA ARG A 190 -9.23 3.08 -14.44
C ARG A 190 -10.38 3.31 -13.47
N GLY A 191 -11.27 2.33 -13.29
CA GLY A 191 -12.37 2.41 -12.34
C GLY A 191 -11.90 2.60 -10.89
N TRP A 192 -10.94 1.79 -10.45
CA TRP A 192 -10.36 1.89 -9.11
C TRP A 192 -9.66 3.23 -8.87
N LEU A 193 -8.77 3.65 -9.79
CA LEU A 193 -8.05 4.92 -9.70
C LEU A 193 -8.99 6.11 -9.67
N THR A 194 -10.03 6.09 -10.52
CA THR A 194 -11.02 7.16 -10.56
C THR A 194 -11.73 7.30 -9.23
N LEU A 195 -12.16 6.19 -8.62
CA LEU A 195 -12.80 6.23 -7.31
C LEU A 195 -11.87 6.78 -6.22
N GLU A 196 -10.64 6.31 -6.17
CA GLU A 196 -9.66 6.74 -5.16
C GLU A 196 -9.31 8.22 -5.32
N TYR A 197 -9.07 8.69 -6.54
CA TYR A 197 -8.76 10.09 -6.81
C TYR A 197 -9.95 11.02 -6.55
N LEU A 198 -11.18 10.61 -6.85
CA LEU A 198 -12.36 11.40 -6.48
C LEU A 198 -12.53 11.49 -4.96
N ARG A 199 -12.25 10.41 -4.20
CA ARG A 199 -12.28 10.44 -2.73
C ARG A 199 -11.25 11.40 -2.16
N ILE A 200 -10.05 11.40 -2.73
CA ILE A 200 -8.97 12.32 -2.34
C ILE A 200 -9.34 13.76 -2.70
N LEU A 201 -9.79 14.04 -3.93
CA LEU A 201 -10.22 15.39 -4.29
C LEU A 201 -11.34 15.90 -3.38
N ARG A 202 -12.28 15.02 -3.01
CA ARG A 202 -13.35 15.36 -2.06
C ARG A 202 -12.81 15.67 -0.66
N SER A 203 -11.86 14.89 -0.14
CA SER A 203 -11.32 15.11 1.21
C SER A 203 -10.55 16.43 1.35
N PHE A 204 -10.14 17.03 0.22
CA PHE A 204 -9.52 18.34 0.12
C PHE A 204 -10.46 19.45 -0.38
N ASP A 205 -11.77 19.18 -0.44
CA ASP A 205 -12.80 20.13 -0.90
C ASP A 205 -12.59 20.64 -2.35
N TYR A 206 -11.92 19.87 -3.22
CA TYR A 206 -11.75 20.20 -4.65
C TYR A 206 -13.01 19.89 -5.48
N ILE A 207 -13.90 19.04 -4.96
CA ILE A 207 -15.18 18.69 -5.58
C ILE A 207 -16.28 18.70 -4.52
N GLU A 208 -17.51 19.00 -4.94
CA GLU A 208 -18.67 19.10 -4.06
C GLU A 208 -19.03 17.76 -3.38
N ASN A 209 -19.76 17.87 -2.26
CA ASN A 209 -20.20 16.73 -1.42
C ASN A 209 -21.37 15.94 -2.04
#